data_AF-A0A8T7CQB3-F1
#
_entry.id   AF-A0A8T7CQB3-F1
#
_cell.length_a   1.000
_cell.length_b   1.000
_cell.length_c   1.000
_cell.angle_alpha   90.00
_cell.angle_beta   90.00
_cell.angle_gamma   90.00
#
_symmetry.space_group_name_H-M   'P 1'
#
loop_
_entity.id
_entity.type
_entity.pdbx_description
1 polymer ?
#
loop_
_entity_poly.entity_id
_entity_poly.type
_entity_poly.pdbx_seq_one_letter_code
_entity_poly.pdbx_strand_id
1 'polypeptide(L)'
;MLQVIRHFLKLESASGILLVTAAILAMIAANSPLAWLYDSLITIPFEVRLGEVGIDKPLLLWINDGLMALFFLLVGLELKREIVCGQISSLRKAALPLAGAVGGMAIPALIYVWINWGDAVAMQGWAIPAATDIAFALAILALLGDRVPASLRILLVSVAIFDDIGAIVIIALFYTSDLSNMALIAAAACLLVLFFMNRRGVLEKTPYLLVGLVMWVAVLKSGVHATLAGVVLAMFIPYRAPDGKSSPLEELEHDLDSGVAYFILPLFAFANAGVTLKGVSIDFLLHPVPLGVAAGLFFGKQLGVFGFCWLSVKVGLAKLPE
;
A
#
# COMPACT_ATOMS: atom_id res chain seq x y z
N MET A 1 -2.59 33.64 4.30
CA MET A 1 -2.34 32.55 3.32
C MET A 1 -1.54 31.41 3.93
N LEU A 2 -0.32 31.62 4.46
CA LEU A 2 0.48 30.54 5.09
C LEU A 2 -0.18 29.86 6.31
N GLN A 3 -0.88 30.60 7.16
CA GLN A 3 -1.64 30.00 8.27
C GLN A 3 -2.84 29.18 7.80
N VAL A 4 -3.49 29.59 6.70
CA VAL A 4 -4.62 28.85 6.09
C VAL A 4 -4.11 27.57 5.45
N ILE A 5 -2.97 27.61 4.75
CA ILE A 5 -2.32 26.42 4.19
C ILE A 5 -1.86 25.48 5.32
N ARG A 6 -1.26 25.98 6.39
CA ARG A 6 -0.89 25.15 7.56
C ARG A 6 -2.09 24.56 8.29
N HIS A 7 -3.21 25.26 8.34
CA HIS A 7 -4.44 24.74 8.93
C HIS A 7 -5.10 23.69 8.03
N PHE A 8 -5.10 23.91 6.71
CA PHE A 8 -5.56 22.96 5.73
C PHE A 8 -4.72 21.67 5.75
N LEU A 9 -3.39 21.78 5.75
CA LEU A 9 -2.47 20.63 5.88
C LEU A 9 -2.53 19.91 7.23
N LYS A 10 -3.28 20.43 8.21
CA LYS A 10 -3.56 19.75 9.48
C LYS A 10 -4.89 18.99 9.49
N LEU A 11 -5.69 19.10 8.42
CA LEU A 11 -6.92 18.34 8.30
C LEU A 11 -6.61 16.97 7.70
N GLU A 12 -7.00 15.88 8.36
CA GLU A 12 -6.93 14.51 7.81
C GLU A 12 -7.65 14.40 6.45
N SER A 13 -8.61 15.28 6.16
CA SER A 13 -9.32 15.35 4.88
C SER A 13 -8.52 16.02 3.75
N ALA A 14 -7.48 16.80 4.05
CA ALA A 14 -6.74 17.55 3.03
C ALA A 14 -5.87 16.66 2.13
N SER A 15 -5.21 15.65 2.71
CA SER A 15 -4.47 14.64 1.93
C SER A 15 -5.40 13.87 0.99
N GLY A 16 -6.59 13.53 1.48
CA GLY A 16 -7.66 12.91 0.69
C GLY A 16 -8.14 13.73 -0.50
N ILE A 17 -8.44 15.01 -0.27
CA ILE A 17 -8.85 15.93 -1.35
C ILE A 17 -7.72 16.07 -2.38
N LEU A 18 -6.46 16.16 -1.93
CA LEU A 18 -5.31 16.27 -2.81
C LEU A 18 -5.12 15.02 -3.67
N LEU A 19 -5.28 13.83 -3.08
CA LEU A 19 -5.24 12.55 -3.79
C LEU A 19 -6.29 12.49 -4.91
N VAL A 20 -7.55 12.81 -4.59
CA VAL A 20 -8.64 12.85 -5.57
C VAL A 20 -8.38 13.87 -6.67
N THR A 21 -7.89 15.06 -6.29
CA THR A 21 -7.55 16.11 -7.25
C THR A 21 -6.44 15.64 -8.19
N ALA A 22 -5.41 14.97 -7.68
CA ALA A 22 -4.33 14.42 -8.48
C ALA A 22 -4.83 13.35 -9.47
N ALA A 23 -5.72 12.46 -9.04
CA ALA A 23 -6.34 11.46 -9.93
C ALA A 23 -7.20 12.11 -11.02
N ILE A 24 -8.00 13.13 -10.68
CA ILE A 24 -8.78 13.90 -11.66
C ILE A 24 -7.87 14.61 -12.66
N LEU A 25 -6.78 15.24 -12.18
CA LEU A 25 -5.81 15.90 -13.05
C LEU A 25 -5.11 14.91 -13.99
N ALA A 26 -4.82 13.69 -13.55
CA ALA A 26 -4.28 12.63 -14.40
C ALA A 26 -5.27 12.23 -15.51
N MET A 27 -6.54 12.02 -15.15
CA MET A 27 -7.60 11.72 -16.12
C MET A 27 -7.78 12.84 -17.14
N ILE A 28 -7.74 14.11 -16.71
CA ILE A 28 -7.80 15.25 -17.61
C ILE A 28 -6.56 15.29 -18.51
N ALA A 29 -5.36 15.13 -17.96
CA ALA A 29 -4.11 15.16 -18.72
C ALA A 29 -4.10 14.09 -19.82
N ALA A 30 -4.39 12.83 -19.47
CA ALA A 30 -4.43 11.68 -20.38
C ALA A 30 -5.50 11.80 -21.49
N ASN A 31 -6.57 12.58 -21.27
CA ASN A 31 -7.68 12.71 -22.23
C ASN A 31 -7.72 14.06 -22.95
N SER A 32 -6.76 14.94 -22.71
CA SER A 32 -6.67 16.27 -23.30
C SER A 32 -5.67 16.31 -24.47
N PRO A 33 -5.53 17.45 -25.19
CA PRO A 33 -4.43 17.66 -26.13
C PRO A 33 -3.03 17.55 -25.50
N LEU A 34 -2.92 17.52 -24.17
CA LEU A 34 -1.67 17.30 -23.43
C LEU A 34 -1.35 15.82 -23.18
N ALA A 35 -2.17 14.88 -23.69
CA ALA A 35 -1.95 13.45 -23.51
C ALA A 35 -0.55 13.00 -23.93
N TRP A 36 -0.05 13.50 -25.06
CA TRP A 36 1.31 13.20 -25.53
C TRP A 36 2.39 13.63 -24.52
N LEU A 37 2.19 14.75 -23.83
CA LEU A 37 3.14 15.25 -22.82
C LEU A 37 3.07 14.39 -21.56
N TYR A 38 1.87 14.00 -21.16
CA TYR A 38 1.64 13.10 -20.03
C TYR A 38 2.28 11.73 -20.27
N ASP A 39 1.97 11.09 -21.41
CA ASP A 39 2.53 9.80 -21.81
C ASP A 39 4.04 9.87 -21.95
N SER A 40 4.56 10.94 -22.57
CA SER A 40 6.01 11.16 -22.66
C SER A 40 6.61 11.21 -21.26
N LEU A 41 6.06 12.02 -20.34
CA LEU A 41 6.58 12.20 -18.98
C LEU A 41 6.65 10.89 -18.21
N ILE A 42 5.59 10.08 -18.20
CA ILE A 42 5.57 8.81 -17.45
C ILE A 42 6.45 7.72 -18.09
N THR A 43 6.67 7.79 -19.42
CA THR A 43 7.52 6.84 -20.16
C THR A 43 8.97 7.29 -20.32
N ILE A 44 9.37 8.47 -19.81
CA ILE A 44 10.76 8.94 -19.84
C ILE A 44 11.67 7.82 -19.31
N PRO A 45 12.63 7.31 -20.10
CA PRO A 45 13.61 6.35 -19.61
C PRO A 45 14.51 7.04 -18.58
N PHE A 46 14.56 6.50 -17.38
CA PHE A 46 15.41 7.00 -16.31
C PHE A 46 16.36 5.89 -15.86
N GLU A 47 17.63 6.06 -16.17
CA GLU A 47 18.68 5.11 -15.82
C GLU A 47 19.52 5.63 -14.65
N VAL A 48 19.65 4.81 -13.61
CA VAL A 48 20.63 5.03 -12.54
C VAL A 48 21.67 3.92 -12.62
N ARG A 49 22.93 4.29 -12.87
CA ARG A 49 24.04 3.34 -13.02
C ARG A 49 25.18 3.64 -12.05
N LEU A 50 25.62 2.61 -11.34
CA LEU A 50 26.80 2.61 -10.47
C LEU A 50 27.78 1.54 -11.00
N GLY A 51 28.79 1.97 -11.76
CA GLY A 51 29.72 1.04 -12.43
C GLY A 51 29.00 0.16 -13.46
N GLU A 52 29.13 -1.16 -13.34
CA GLU A 52 28.43 -2.13 -14.21
C GLU A 52 26.98 -2.40 -13.77
N VAL A 53 26.59 -1.94 -12.58
CA VAL A 53 25.25 -2.16 -12.03
C VAL A 53 24.35 -0.99 -12.43
N GLY A 54 23.59 -1.17 -13.50
CA GLY A 54 22.55 -0.22 -13.95
C GLY A 54 21.13 -0.70 -13.60
N ILE A 55 20.23 0.24 -13.33
CA ILE A 55 18.78 0.04 -13.33
C ILE A 55 18.22 1.00 -14.36
N ASP A 56 17.70 0.45 -15.45
CA ASP A 56 17.03 1.19 -16.52
C ASP A 56 15.54 0.87 -16.47
N LYS A 57 14.74 1.88 -16.09
CA LYS A 57 13.29 1.76 -15.96
C LYS A 57 12.64 3.09 -16.37
N PRO A 58 11.43 3.05 -16.98
CA PRO A 58 10.64 4.25 -17.18
C PRO A 58 10.33 4.96 -15.85
N LEU A 59 10.14 6.27 -15.91
CA LEU A 59 9.82 7.09 -14.73
C LEU A 59 8.63 6.53 -13.94
N LEU A 60 7.61 6.01 -14.62
CA LEU A 60 6.45 5.36 -14.00
C LEU A 60 6.85 4.20 -13.07
N LEU A 61 7.77 3.34 -13.49
CA LEU A 61 8.23 2.22 -12.67
C LEU A 61 9.11 2.68 -11.50
N TRP A 62 9.86 3.78 -11.64
CA TRP A 62 10.56 4.40 -10.51
C TRP A 62 9.61 4.99 -9.47
N ILE A 63 8.54 5.64 -9.92
CA ILE A 63 7.46 6.12 -9.06
C ILE A 63 6.83 4.95 -8.32
N ASN A 64 6.48 3.88 -9.04
CA ASN A 64 5.80 2.72 -8.47
C ASN A 64 6.72 1.93 -7.53
N ASP A 65 7.91 1.54 -7.95
CA ASP A 65 8.80 0.71 -7.12
C ASP A 65 9.47 1.52 -5.99
N GLY A 66 9.77 2.80 -6.22
CA GLY A 66 10.48 3.67 -5.29
C GLY A 66 9.56 4.34 -4.28
N LEU A 67 8.55 5.08 -4.75
CA LEU A 67 7.67 5.79 -3.83
C LEU A 67 6.77 4.83 -3.06
N MET A 68 6.30 3.74 -3.69
CA MET A 68 5.52 2.75 -2.94
C MET A 68 6.36 1.99 -1.93
N ALA A 69 7.68 1.85 -2.12
CA ALA A 69 8.53 1.28 -1.06
C ALA A 69 8.56 2.18 0.19
N LEU A 70 8.48 3.51 0.02
CA LEU A 70 8.34 4.45 1.15
C LEU A 70 6.94 4.40 1.78
N PHE A 71 5.89 4.29 0.96
CA PHE A 71 4.52 4.07 1.47
C PHE A 71 4.43 2.76 2.28
N PHE A 72 4.92 1.65 1.73
CA PHE A 72 4.90 0.36 2.43
C PHE A 72 5.88 0.29 3.61
N LEU A 73 6.91 1.13 3.63
CA LEU A 73 7.71 1.36 4.85
C LEU A 73 6.82 1.98 5.94
N LEU A 74 6.07 3.04 5.65
CA LEU A 74 5.14 3.65 6.60
C LEU A 74 4.09 2.63 7.09
N VAL A 75 3.44 1.91 6.17
CA VAL A 75 2.47 0.84 6.51
C VAL A 75 3.12 -0.26 7.36
N GLY A 76 4.38 -0.62 7.09
CA GLY A 76 5.12 -1.58 7.90
C GLY A 76 5.43 -1.07 9.32
N LEU A 77 5.72 0.23 9.48
CA LEU A 77 5.95 0.85 10.80
C LEU A 77 4.65 0.83 11.59
N GLU A 78 3.54 1.21 10.96
CA GLU A 78 2.21 1.20 11.55
C GLU A 78 1.78 -0.22 11.95
N LEU A 79 1.95 -1.22 11.07
CA LEU A 79 1.70 -2.62 11.38
C LEU A 79 2.50 -3.04 12.62
N LYS A 80 3.79 -2.71 12.68
CA LYS A 80 4.64 -3.08 13.80
C LYS A 80 4.18 -2.39 15.10
N ARG A 81 3.79 -1.12 15.06
CA ARG A 81 3.21 -0.41 16.20
C ARG A 81 1.93 -1.12 16.67
N GLU A 82 1.04 -1.46 15.76
CA GLU A 82 -0.22 -2.16 16.07
C GLU A 82 -0.01 -3.56 16.67
N ILE A 83 1.02 -4.29 16.21
CA ILE A 83 1.42 -5.59 16.78
C ILE A 83 2.01 -5.44 18.19
N VAL A 84 2.78 -4.38 18.46
CA VAL A 84 3.50 -4.24 19.73
C VAL A 84 2.61 -3.62 20.83
N CYS A 85 1.82 -2.59 20.52
CA CYS A 85 1.04 -1.85 21.51
C CYS A 85 -0.44 -1.61 21.13
N GLY A 86 -0.84 -1.87 19.88
CA GLY A 86 -2.18 -1.51 19.38
C GLY A 86 -3.24 -2.61 19.44
N GLN A 87 -4.19 -2.57 18.50
CA GLN A 87 -5.34 -3.48 18.40
C GLN A 87 -4.95 -4.87 17.89
N ILE A 88 -3.75 -5.05 17.36
CA ILE A 88 -3.27 -6.34 16.85
C ILE A 88 -2.38 -7.04 17.89
N SER A 89 -2.12 -6.41 19.03
CA SER A 89 -1.27 -6.92 20.12
C SER A 89 -1.70 -8.25 20.74
N SER A 90 -2.95 -8.68 20.54
CA SER A 90 -3.42 -9.98 21.00
C SER A 90 -4.30 -10.64 19.95
N LEU A 91 -4.24 -11.97 19.86
CA LEU A 91 -5.04 -12.75 18.91
C LEU A 91 -6.54 -12.46 19.00
N ARG A 92 -7.07 -12.18 20.21
CA ARG A 92 -8.50 -11.85 20.40
C ARG A 92 -8.88 -10.50 19.79
N LYS A 93 -8.00 -9.49 19.91
CA LYS A 93 -8.25 -8.16 19.33
C LYS A 93 -8.00 -8.17 17.81
N ALA A 94 -6.98 -8.91 17.36
CA ALA A 94 -6.65 -9.09 15.96
C ALA A 94 -7.69 -9.92 15.18
N ALA A 95 -8.48 -10.76 15.85
CA ALA A 95 -9.41 -11.68 15.20
C ALA A 95 -10.45 -10.97 14.33
N LEU A 96 -11.03 -9.85 14.80
CA LEU A 96 -12.06 -9.13 14.05
C LEU A 96 -11.48 -8.42 12.80
N PRO A 97 -10.42 -7.58 12.91
CA PRO A 97 -9.79 -6.98 11.73
C PRO A 97 -9.27 -8.01 10.74
N LEU A 98 -8.63 -9.08 11.22
CA LEU A 98 -8.06 -10.12 10.36
C LEU A 98 -9.17 -10.88 9.61
N ALA A 99 -10.28 -11.23 10.28
CA ALA A 99 -11.41 -11.87 9.62
C ALA A 99 -12.01 -10.94 8.55
N GLY A 100 -12.18 -9.66 8.88
CA GLY A 100 -12.64 -8.63 7.95
C GLY A 100 -11.76 -8.51 6.71
N ALA A 101 -10.43 -8.45 6.89
CA ALA A 101 -9.46 -8.36 5.80
C ALA A 101 -9.44 -9.62 4.94
N VAL A 102 -9.37 -10.81 5.56
CA VAL A 102 -9.39 -12.09 4.83
C VAL A 102 -10.66 -12.21 3.99
N GLY A 103 -11.83 -11.88 4.55
CA GLY A 103 -13.08 -11.85 3.79
C GLY A 103 -13.09 -10.77 2.71
N GLY A 104 -12.61 -9.58 3.05
CA GLY A 104 -12.49 -8.40 2.19
C GLY A 104 -11.50 -8.55 1.03
N MET A 105 -10.62 -9.54 1.08
CA MET A 105 -9.74 -9.92 -0.03
C MET A 105 -10.27 -11.14 -0.79
N ALA A 106 -10.69 -12.19 -0.08
CA ALA A 106 -11.07 -13.47 -0.68
C ALA A 106 -12.36 -13.35 -1.51
N ILE A 107 -13.39 -12.69 -1.00
CA ILE A 107 -14.67 -12.59 -1.70
C ILE A 107 -14.57 -11.76 -3.00
N PRO A 108 -13.95 -10.57 -3.02
CA PRO A 108 -13.73 -9.85 -4.29
C PRO A 108 -12.95 -10.65 -5.32
N ALA A 109 -11.88 -11.34 -4.90
CA ALA A 109 -11.08 -12.18 -5.76
C ALA A 109 -11.90 -13.34 -6.36
N LEU A 110 -12.72 -14.01 -5.54
CA LEU A 110 -13.58 -15.10 -6.00
C LEU A 110 -14.65 -14.62 -6.99
N ILE A 111 -15.25 -13.45 -6.76
CA ILE A 111 -16.21 -12.85 -7.70
C ILE A 111 -15.53 -12.55 -9.03
N TYR A 112 -14.33 -11.96 -9.01
CA TYR A 112 -13.58 -11.67 -10.21
C TYR A 112 -13.21 -12.93 -11.00
N VAL A 113 -12.70 -13.95 -10.31
CA VAL A 113 -12.36 -15.26 -10.89
C VAL A 113 -13.58 -15.92 -11.51
N TRP A 114 -14.73 -15.86 -10.85
CA TRP A 114 -15.97 -16.44 -11.35
C TRP A 114 -16.44 -15.75 -12.65
N ILE A 115 -16.33 -14.42 -12.73
CA ILE A 115 -16.73 -13.64 -13.92
C ILE A 115 -15.75 -13.84 -15.09
N ASN A 116 -14.45 -13.94 -14.80
CA ASN A 116 -13.39 -14.06 -15.81
C ASN A 116 -12.99 -15.52 -16.08
N TRP A 117 -13.83 -16.47 -15.65
CA TRP A 117 -13.54 -17.89 -15.80
C TRP A 117 -13.44 -18.27 -17.28
N GLY A 118 -12.33 -18.89 -17.66
CA GLY A 118 -12.07 -19.32 -19.05
C GLY A 118 -11.22 -18.35 -19.88
N ASP A 119 -10.88 -17.17 -19.37
CA ASP A 119 -9.92 -16.26 -19.99
C ASP A 119 -8.58 -16.29 -19.22
N ALA A 120 -7.56 -16.91 -19.83
CA ALA A 120 -6.25 -17.10 -19.20
C ALA A 120 -5.51 -15.79 -18.92
N VAL A 121 -5.76 -14.73 -19.70
CA VAL A 121 -5.12 -13.42 -19.51
C VAL A 121 -5.85 -12.66 -18.42
N ALA A 122 -7.19 -12.60 -18.49
CA ALA A 122 -7.99 -11.94 -17.47
C ALA A 122 -7.79 -12.57 -16.07
N MET A 123 -7.62 -13.89 -15.99
CA MET A 123 -7.37 -14.58 -14.73
C MET A 123 -6.07 -14.16 -14.03
N GLN A 124 -5.11 -13.54 -14.74
CA GLN A 124 -3.94 -12.91 -14.11
C GLN A 124 -4.32 -11.63 -13.35
N GLY A 125 -5.53 -11.09 -13.45
CA GLY A 125 -5.95 -9.89 -12.74
C GLY A 125 -6.67 -10.14 -11.40
N TRP A 126 -6.67 -11.38 -10.89
CA TRP A 126 -7.55 -11.77 -9.77
C TRP A 126 -7.31 -11.01 -8.46
N ALA A 127 -6.09 -10.49 -8.26
CA ALA A 127 -5.72 -9.74 -7.05
C ALA A 127 -6.13 -8.25 -7.12
N ILE A 128 -6.51 -7.72 -8.29
CA ILE A 128 -6.88 -6.31 -8.48
C ILE A 128 -8.00 -5.87 -7.53
N PRO A 129 -9.15 -6.57 -7.41
CA PRO A 129 -10.24 -6.13 -6.54
C PRO A 129 -10.02 -6.46 -5.05
N ALA A 130 -8.90 -7.07 -4.68
CA ALA A 130 -8.57 -7.38 -3.30
C ALA A 130 -7.97 -6.19 -2.54
N ALA A 131 -7.31 -5.25 -3.22
CA ALA A 131 -6.67 -4.09 -2.60
C ALA A 131 -7.68 -3.04 -2.09
N THR A 132 -7.31 -2.27 -1.05
CA THR A 132 -8.07 -1.11 -0.54
C THR A 132 -7.19 0.13 -0.54
N ASP A 133 -7.65 1.25 -1.08
CA ASP A 133 -6.92 2.52 -0.90
C ASP A 133 -7.25 3.13 0.48
N ILE A 134 -6.35 2.94 1.44
CA ILE A 134 -6.48 3.45 2.81
C ILE A 134 -6.63 4.97 2.87
N ALA A 135 -5.89 5.71 2.03
CA ALA A 135 -5.87 7.16 2.06
C ALA A 135 -7.21 7.74 1.60
N PHE A 136 -7.81 7.13 0.58
CA PHE A 136 -9.15 7.50 0.15
C PHE A 136 -10.23 7.10 1.17
N ALA A 137 -10.11 5.91 1.78
CA ALA A 137 -11.03 5.47 2.82
C ALA A 137 -11.02 6.41 4.05
N LEU A 138 -9.83 6.80 4.51
CA LEU A 138 -9.65 7.75 5.61
C LEU A 138 -10.14 9.16 5.25
N ALA A 139 -9.93 9.61 4.02
CA ALA A 139 -10.44 10.88 3.54
C ALA A 139 -11.97 10.97 3.66
N ILE A 140 -12.68 9.92 3.21
CA ILE A 140 -14.15 9.87 3.32
C ILE A 140 -14.59 9.83 4.79
N LEU A 141 -13.90 9.06 5.63
CA LEU A 141 -14.20 9.03 7.07
C LEU A 141 -14.01 10.41 7.72
N ALA A 142 -12.94 11.13 7.36
CA ALA A 142 -12.67 12.47 7.87
C ALA A 142 -13.76 13.47 7.44
N LEU A 143 -14.32 13.34 6.23
CA LEU A 143 -15.46 14.14 5.77
C LEU A 143 -16.75 13.88 6.56
N LEU A 144 -16.93 12.68 7.11
CA LEU A 144 -18.07 12.34 7.97
C LEU A 144 -17.90 12.88 9.40
N GLY A 145 -16.70 13.33 9.77
CA GLY A 145 -16.40 13.99 11.05
C GLY A 145 -16.77 13.17 12.27
N ASP A 146 -17.43 13.80 13.23
CA ASP A 146 -17.78 13.19 14.53
C ASP A 146 -18.90 12.14 14.46
N ARG A 147 -19.50 11.92 13.28
CA ARG A 147 -20.55 10.89 13.11
C ARG A 147 -19.99 9.47 13.15
N VAL A 148 -18.69 9.31 12.98
CA VAL A 148 -18.02 8.00 12.97
C VAL A 148 -17.29 7.79 14.30
N PRO A 149 -17.67 6.79 15.11
CA PRO A 149 -16.98 6.37 16.31
C PRO A 149 -15.49 6.13 16.08
N ALA A 150 -14.65 6.49 17.06
CA ALA A 150 -13.21 6.28 16.99
C ALA A 150 -12.85 4.79 16.82
N SER A 151 -13.60 3.89 17.47
CA SER A 151 -13.41 2.43 17.34
C SER A 151 -13.59 1.91 15.91
N LEU A 152 -14.53 2.49 15.13
CA LEU A 152 -14.69 2.16 13.72
C LEU A 152 -13.56 2.68 12.84
N ARG A 153 -13.00 3.85 13.13
CA ARG A 153 -11.84 4.38 12.39
C ARG A 153 -10.64 3.46 12.58
N ILE A 154 -10.35 3.09 13.83
CA ILE A 154 -9.24 2.19 14.16
C ILE A 154 -9.44 0.80 13.53
N LEU A 155 -10.67 0.27 13.57
CA LEU A 155 -11.00 -0.99 12.90
C LEU A 155 -10.75 -0.91 11.39
N LEU A 156 -11.20 0.16 10.73
CA LEU A 156 -11.04 0.31 9.28
C LEU A 156 -9.57 0.42 8.88
N VAL A 157 -8.78 1.21 9.62
CA VAL A 157 -7.33 1.30 9.44
C VAL A 157 -6.67 -0.07 9.58
N SER A 158 -7.02 -0.81 10.63
CA SER A 158 -6.47 -2.15 10.86
C SER A 158 -6.80 -3.13 9.73
N VAL A 159 -8.04 -3.13 9.24
CA VAL A 159 -8.46 -3.95 8.10
C VAL A 159 -7.70 -3.54 6.84
N ALA A 160 -7.55 -2.24 6.58
CA ALA A 160 -6.84 -1.73 5.40
C ALA A 160 -5.34 -2.09 5.42
N ILE A 161 -4.66 -2.00 6.56
CA ILE A 161 -3.25 -2.44 6.70
C ILE A 161 -3.12 -3.93 6.37
N PHE A 162 -4.02 -4.77 6.89
CA PHE A 162 -4.01 -6.20 6.57
C PHE A 162 -4.30 -6.48 5.09
N ASP A 163 -5.25 -5.76 4.49
CA ASP A 163 -5.55 -5.86 3.05
C ASP A 163 -4.33 -5.47 2.21
N ASP A 164 -3.64 -4.37 2.53
CA ASP A 164 -2.47 -3.87 1.78
C ASP A 164 -1.29 -4.84 1.89
N ILE A 165 -0.99 -5.31 3.11
CA ILE A 165 0.09 -6.27 3.35
C ILE A 165 -0.27 -7.65 2.80
N GLY A 166 -1.53 -8.04 2.85
CA GLY A 166 -2.02 -9.26 2.21
C GLY A 166 -1.87 -9.19 0.70
N ALA A 167 -2.29 -8.08 0.09
CA ALA A 167 -2.24 -7.87 -1.35
C ALA A 167 -0.80 -7.88 -1.86
N ILE A 168 0.11 -7.13 -1.23
CA ILE A 168 1.52 -7.13 -1.63
C ILE A 168 2.17 -8.51 -1.48
N VAL A 169 1.84 -9.28 -0.43
CA VAL A 169 2.35 -10.65 -0.25
C VAL A 169 1.80 -11.58 -1.35
N ILE A 170 0.51 -11.46 -1.69
CA ILE A 170 -0.08 -12.20 -2.81
C ILE A 170 0.64 -11.85 -4.11
N ILE A 171 0.80 -10.57 -4.41
CA ILE A 171 1.46 -10.14 -5.64
C ILE A 171 2.92 -10.66 -5.66
N ALA A 172 3.63 -10.58 -4.53
CA ALA A 172 4.97 -11.13 -4.37
C ALA A 172 5.08 -12.64 -4.61
N LEU A 173 4.09 -13.44 -4.20
CA LEU A 173 4.15 -14.89 -4.37
C LEU A 173 3.70 -15.35 -5.76
N PHE A 174 2.73 -14.67 -6.38
CA PHE A 174 2.08 -15.13 -7.61
C PHE A 174 2.57 -14.42 -8.88
N TYR A 175 3.20 -13.25 -8.78
CA TYR A 175 3.56 -12.40 -9.92
C TYR A 175 5.07 -12.14 -10.03
N THR A 176 5.87 -12.90 -9.28
CA THR A 176 7.33 -12.84 -9.38
C THR A 176 7.80 -13.68 -10.57
N SER A 177 8.35 -13.03 -11.60
CA SER A 177 9.07 -13.68 -12.70
C SER A 177 10.56 -13.35 -12.61
N ASP A 178 11.41 -14.33 -12.95
CA ASP A 178 12.87 -14.20 -13.08
C ASP A 178 13.66 -13.85 -11.80
N LEU A 179 13.76 -14.84 -10.90
CA LEU A 179 14.56 -14.73 -9.69
C LEU A 179 16.07 -14.70 -9.98
N SER A 180 16.71 -13.57 -9.70
CA SER A 180 18.18 -13.48 -9.68
C SER A 180 18.72 -13.98 -8.34
N ASN A 181 19.39 -15.15 -8.37
CA ASN A 181 20.00 -15.74 -7.18
C ASN A 181 21.00 -14.80 -6.48
N MET A 182 21.78 -14.04 -7.25
CA MET A 182 22.76 -13.10 -6.68
C MET A 182 22.08 -11.99 -5.89
N ALA A 183 20.99 -11.45 -6.45
CA ALA A 183 20.23 -10.39 -5.83
C ALA A 183 19.49 -10.87 -4.57
N LEU A 184 19.00 -12.12 -4.56
CA LEU A 184 18.41 -12.75 -3.37
C LEU A 184 19.44 -12.96 -2.24
N ILE A 185 20.67 -13.38 -2.57
CA ILE A 185 21.75 -13.51 -1.59
C ILE A 185 22.10 -12.14 -0.99
N ALA A 186 22.17 -11.10 -1.82
CA ALA A 186 22.42 -9.74 -1.36
C ALA A 186 21.30 -9.24 -0.44
N ALA A 187 20.04 -9.48 -0.78
CA ALA A 187 18.89 -9.14 0.08
C ALA A 187 18.94 -9.92 1.41
N ALA A 188 19.23 -11.22 1.38
CA ALA A 188 19.39 -12.03 2.59
C ALA A 188 20.53 -11.55 3.48
N ALA A 189 21.66 -11.12 2.91
CA ALA A 189 22.76 -10.51 3.65
C ALA A 189 22.32 -9.20 4.34
N CYS A 190 21.54 -8.36 3.65
CA CYS A 190 20.97 -7.15 4.26
C CYS A 190 20.06 -7.47 5.44
N LEU A 191 19.21 -8.51 5.33
CA LEU A 191 18.36 -8.97 6.44
C LEU A 191 19.17 -9.40 7.66
N LEU A 192 20.29 -10.10 7.46
CA LEU A 192 21.19 -10.48 8.55
C LEU A 192 21.78 -9.24 9.22
N VAL A 193 22.22 -8.25 8.44
CA VAL A 193 22.73 -6.98 8.97
C VAL A 193 21.67 -6.26 9.79
N LEU A 194 20.45 -6.11 9.25
CA LEU A 194 19.32 -5.50 9.96
C LEU A 194 19.00 -6.24 11.27
N PHE A 195 19.01 -7.58 11.24
CA PHE A 195 18.81 -8.41 12.42
C PHE A 195 19.88 -8.15 13.49
N PHE A 196 21.16 -8.14 13.11
CA PHE A 196 22.24 -7.87 14.06
C PHE A 196 22.19 -6.45 14.62
N MET A 197 21.83 -5.45 13.81
CA MET A 197 21.66 -4.08 14.26
C MET A 197 20.52 -3.96 15.28
N ASN A 198 19.37 -4.56 14.97
CA ASN A 198 18.22 -4.58 15.89
C ASN A 198 18.58 -5.27 17.21
N ARG A 199 19.25 -6.44 17.14
CA ARG A 199 19.63 -7.21 18.32
C ARG A 199 20.70 -6.54 19.18
N ARG A 200 21.55 -5.69 18.57
CA ARG A 200 22.52 -4.84 19.29
C ARG A 200 21.90 -3.56 19.86
N GLY A 201 20.62 -3.31 19.62
CA GLY A 201 19.92 -2.13 20.14
C GLY A 201 20.39 -0.82 19.50
N VAL A 202 20.78 -0.84 18.22
CA VAL A 202 21.07 0.40 17.47
C VAL A 202 19.78 1.20 17.35
N LEU A 203 19.72 2.37 17.96
CA LEU A 203 18.53 3.25 17.96
C LEU A 203 18.54 4.27 16.82
N GLU A 204 19.70 4.54 16.22
CA GLU A 204 19.80 5.46 15.09
C GLU A 204 19.06 4.92 13.86
N LYS A 205 18.20 5.73 13.24
CA LYS A 205 17.41 5.35 12.05
C LYS A 205 18.22 5.27 10.76
N THR A 206 19.22 6.15 10.60
CA THR A 206 20.00 6.27 9.35
C THR A 206 20.68 4.96 8.91
N PRO A 207 21.33 4.18 9.79
CA PRO A 207 21.90 2.89 9.39
C PRO A 207 20.86 1.91 8.84
N TYR A 208 19.65 1.85 9.43
CA TYR A 208 18.58 0.97 8.92
C TYR A 208 18.13 1.42 7.53
N LEU A 209 17.94 2.73 7.33
CA LEU A 209 17.54 3.28 6.03
C LEU A 209 18.59 3.01 4.94
N LEU A 210 19.89 3.11 5.26
CA LEU A 210 20.97 2.81 4.31
C LEU A 210 20.97 1.32 3.91
N VAL A 211 20.88 0.41 4.89
CA VAL A 211 20.81 -1.03 4.59
C VAL A 211 19.51 -1.36 3.86
N GLY A 212 18.41 -0.70 4.22
CA GLY A 212 17.12 -0.79 3.54
C GLY A 212 17.19 -0.35 2.08
N LEU A 213 17.92 0.72 1.77
CA LEU A 213 18.15 1.17 0.39
C LEU A 213 18.92 0.14 -0.43
N VAL A 214 19.98 -0.44 0.15
CA VAL A 214 20.74 -1.53 -0.50
C VAL A 214 19.86 -2.76 -0.72
N MET A 215 19.07 -3.13 0.28
CA MET A 215 18.10 -4.23 0.19
C MET A 215 17.06 -3.98 -0.90
N TRP A 216 16.53 -2.76 -0.98
CA TRP A 216 15.57 -2.33 -2.02
C TRP A 216 16.17 -2.46 -3.43
N VAL A 217 17.39 -1.96 -3.64
CA VAL A 217 18.10 -2.12 -4.92
C VAL A 217 18.32 -3.60 -5.26
N ALA A 218 18.63 -4.44 -4.27
CA ALA A 218 18.78 -5.87 -4.47
C ALA A 218 17.46 -6.53 -4.88
N VAL A 219 16.35 -6.30 -4.16
CA VAL A 219 15.06 -6.91 -4.53
C VAL A 219 14.53 -6.40 -5.86
N LEU A 220 14.78 -5.13 -6.19
CA LEU A 220 14.40 -4.54 -7.48
C LEU A 220 15.04 -5.27 -8.67
N LYS A 221 16.25 -5.81 -8.49
CA LYS A 221 16.96 -6.63 -9.47
C LYS A 221 16.64 -8.12 -9.38
N SER A 222 16.01 -8.57 -8.30
CA SER A 222 15.75 -9.99 -8.06
C SER A 222 14.40 -10.46 -8.61
N GLY A 223 13.62 -9.59 -9.24
CA GLY A 223 12.24 -9.86 -9.65
C GLY A 223 11.24 -9.91 -8.49
N VAL A 224 11.71 -9.78 -7.24
CA VAL A 224 10.84 -9.69 -6.06
C VAL A 224 10.25 -8.29 -6.01
N HIS A 225 9.03 -8.17 -5.49
CA HIS A 225 8.33 -6.91 -5.37
C HIS A 225 9.08 -5.94 -4.47
N ALA A 226 9.59 -4.86 -5.06
CA ALA A 226 10.47 -3.89 -4.40
C ALA A 226 9.81 -3.22 -3.19
N THR A 227 8.48 -3.08 -3.23
CA THR A 227 7.65 -2.55 -2.15
C THR A 227 7.74 -3.37 -0.86
N LEU A 228 7.99 -4.68 -0.94
CA LEU A 228 8.08 -5.56 0.23
C LEU A 228 9.31 -5.21 1.09
N ALA A 229 10.36 -4.66 0.47
CA ALA A 229 11.55 -4.20 1.20
C ALA A 229 11.20 -3.14 2.25
N GLY A 230 10.23 -2.26 1.98
CA GLY A 230 9.75 -1.26 2.94
C GLY A 230 9.13 -1.91 4.17
N VAL A 231 8.20 -2.85 3.97
CA VAL A 231 7.53 -3.59 5.06
C VAL A 231 8.57 -4.36 5.89
N VAL A 232 9.46 -5.08 5.22
CA VAL A 232 10.48 -5.89 5.90
C VAL A 232 11.44 -5.00 6.69
N LEU A 233 11.88 -3.87 6.13
CA LEU A 233 12.74 -2.92 6.83
C LEU A 233 12.07 -2.40 8.11
N ALA A 234 10.79 -2.03 8.05
CA ALA A 234 10.03 -1.58 9.22
C ALA A 234 10.05 -2.61 10.37
N MET A 235 9.98 -3.90 10.04
CA MET A 235 10.01 -4.97 11.02
C MET A 235 11.32 -5.02 11.82
N PHE A 236 12.43 -4.47 11.31
CA PHE A 236 13.71 -4.39 12.01
C PHE A 236 13.95 -3.06 12.75
N ILE A 237 13.17 -2.01 12.48
CA ILE A 237 13.35 -0.70 13.14
C ILE A 237 12.84 -0.76 14.59
N PRO A 238 13.64 -0.44 15.62
CA PRO A 238 13.23 -0.61 17.01
C PRO A 238 12.02 0.25 17.41
N TYR A 239 11.04 -0.37 18.08
CA TYR A 239 9.90 0.34 18.68
C TYR A 239 10.19 0.80 20.11
N ARG A 240 10.93 0.00 20.90
CA ARG A 240 11.23 0.34 22.30
C ARG A 240 12.55 1.11 22.37
N ALA A 241 12.52 2.27 23.01
CA ALA A 241 13.70 3.02 23.40
C ALA A 241 13.87 2.97 24.94
N PRO A 242 15.10 3.07 25.47
CA PRO A 242 15.33 3.25 26.90
C PRO A 242 14.66 4.54 27.42
N ASP A 243 14.36 4.58 28.72
CA ASP A 243 13.70 5.70 29.37
C ASP A 243 14.36 7.06 29.02
N GLY A 244 13.54 8.01 28.56
CA GLY A 244 13.96 9.36 28.18
C GLY A 244 14.39 9.52 26.71
N LYS A 245 14.35 8.47 25.89
CA LYS A 245 14.53 8.56 24.43
C LYS A 245 13.21 8.28 23.70
N SER A 246 12.98 9.00 22.61
CA SER A 246 11.87 8.77 21.69
C SER A 246 12.05 7.46 20.92
N SER A 247 10.93 6.81 20.58
CA SER A 247 10.92 5.59 19.79
C SER A 247 11.39 5.87 18.36
N PRO A 248 12.46 5.22 17.87
CA PRO A 248 12.94 5.42 16.50
C PRO A 248 11.87 5.11 15.45
N LEU A 249 11.01 4.13 15.73
CA LEU A 249 9.88 3.77 14.87
C LEU A 249 8.85 4.89 14.83
N GLU A 250 8.40 5.39 15.99
CA GLU A 250 7.35 6.43 16.05
C GLU A 250 7.85 7.75 15.46
N GLU A 251 9.12 8.09 15.67
CA GLU A 251 9.74 9.25 14.99
C GLU A 251 9.71 9.09 13.47
N LEU A 252 10.13 7.93 12.95
CA LEU A 252 10.18 7.71 11.51
C LEU A 252 8.77 7.65 10.91
N GLU A 253 7.80 7.08 11.62
CA GLU A 253 6.39 7.10 11.24
C GLU A 253 5.90 8.56 11.10
N HIS A 254 6.15 9.41 12.12
CA HIS A 254 5.77 10.81 12.10
C HIS A 254 6.49 11.62 11.00
N ASP A 255 7.78 11.37 10.77
CA ASP A 255 8.59 12.03 9.75
C ASP A 255 8.10 11.67 8.32
N LEU A 256 7.64 10.42 8.13
CA LEU A 256 7.19 9.92 6.82
C LEU A 256 5.73 10.26 6.51
N ASP A 257 4.85 10.26 7.51
CA ASP A 257 3.40 10.40 7.35
C ASP A 257 3.01 11.55 6.42
N SER A 258 3.48 12.77 6.71
CA SER A 258 3.17 13.95 5.91
C SER A 258 3.77 13.89 4.50
N GLY A 259 4.99 13.37 4.35
CA GLY A 259 5.60 13.20 3.02
C GLY A 259 4.85 12.18 2.18
N VAL A 260 4.37 11.11 2.81
CA VAL A 260 3.59 10.08 2.14
C VAL A 260 2.22 10.60 1.70
N ALA A 261 1.49 11.21 2.63
CA ALA A 261 0.14 11.68 2.42
C ALA A 261 0.03 12.85 1.41
N TYR A 262 0.98 13.79 1.44
CA TYR A 262 0.90 15.02 0.64
C TYR A 262 1.74 15.01 -0.64
N PHE A 263 2.68 14.08 -0.78
CA PHE A 263 3.54 14.02 -1.96
C PHE A 263 3.50 12.65 -2.63
N ILE A 264 3.85 11.57 -1.93
CA ILE A 264 3.96 10.23 -2.53
C ILE A 264 2.63 9.76 -3.11
N LEU A 265 1.55 9.76 -2.31
CA LEU A 265 0.26 9.24 -2.74
C LEU A 265 -0.36 10.07 -3.88
N PRO A 266 -0.42 11.43 -3.81
CA PRO A 266 -0.91 12.22 -4.92
C PRO A 266 -0.07 12.06 -6.19
N LEU A 267 1.27 11.97 -6.09
CA LEU A 267 2.13 11.76 -7.24
C LEU A 267 1.93 10.37 -7.86
N PHE A 268 1.80 9.33 -7.02
CA PHE A 268 1.48 7.98 -7.45
C PHE A 268 0.13 7.93 -8.18
N ALA A 269 -0.90 8.55 -7.60
CA ALA A 269 -2.22 8.66 -8.23
C ALA A 269 -2.14 9.43 -9.55
N PHE A 270 -1.39 10.53 -9.60
CA PHE A 270 -1.22 11.29 -10.83
C PHE A 270 -0.57 10.46 -11.95
N ALA A 271 0.41 9.62 -11.61
CA ALA A 271 1.14 8.80 -12.58
C ALA A 271 0.37 7.55 -13.05
N ASN A 272 -0.51 6.97 -12.21
CA ASN A 272 -1.18 5.69 -12.51
C ASN A 272 -2.68 5.82 -12.84
N ALA A 273 -3.35 6.91 -12.44
CA ALA A 273 -4.79 7.05 -12.67
C ALA A 273 -5.15 7.57 -14.07
N GLY A 274 -4.18 8.06 -14.85
CA GLY A 274 -4.41 8.64 -16.17
C GLY A 274 -4.74 7.61 -17.23
N VAL A 275 -5.99 7.14 -17.26
CA VAL A 275 -6.47 6.18 -18.26
C VAL A 275 -7.10 6.91 -19.45
N THR A 276 -6.73 6.51 -20.66
CA THR A 276 -7.31 7.06 -21.90
C THR A 276 -8.74 6.53 -22.10
N LEU A 277 -9.69 7.45 -22.24
CA LEU A 277 -11.10 7.19 -22.51
C LEU A 277 -11.44 7.23 -24.01
N LYS A 278 -10.49 7.64 -24.87
CA LYS A 278 -10.68 7.61 -26.32
C LYS A 278 -10.92 6.17 -26.78
N GLY A 279 -12.04 5.94 -27.45
CA GLY A 279 -12.41 4.61 -27.94
C GLY A 279 -13.08 3.70 -26.91
N VAL A 280 -13.38 4.20 -25.70
CA VAL A 280 -14.18 3.43 -24.73
C VAL A 280 -15.63 3.36 -25.21
N SER A 281 -16.03 2.17 -25.65
CA SER A 281 -17.42 1.82 -25.96
C SER A 281 -18.13 1.26 -24.74
N ILE A 282 -19.47 1.21 -24.77
CA ILE A 282 -20.26 0.50 -23.76
C ILE A 282 -19.84 -0.98 -23.69
N ASP A 283 -19.49 -1.57 -24.83
CA ASP A 283 -19.01 -2.96 -24.90
C ASP A 283 -17.70 -3.17 -24.12
N PHE A 284 -16.83 -2.16 -24.04
CA PHE A 284 -15.63 -2.23 -23.20
C PHE A 284 -15.98 -2.24 -21.71
N LEU A 285 -16.98 -1.46 -21.28
CA LEU A 285 -17.44 -1.47 -19.88
C LEU A 285 -18.14 -2.77 -19.50
N LEU A 286 -18.77 -3.44 -20.47
CA LEU A 286 -19.38 -4.76 -20.30
C LEU A 286 -18.39 -5.91 -20.43
N HIS A 287 -17.12 -5.63 -20.71
CA HIS A 287 -16.08 -6.67 -20.76
C HIS A 287 -15.94 -7.35 -19.39
N PRO A 288 -15.68 -8.67 -19.34
CA PRO A 288 -15.59 -9.42 -18.08
C PRO A 288 -14.59 -8.84 -17.06
N VAL A 289 -13.49 -8.25 -17.53
CA VAL A 289 -12.46 -7.66 -16.65
C VAL A 289 -13.00 -6.43 -15.89
N PRO A 290 -13.41 -5.31 -16.52
CA PRO A 290 -14.02 -4.18 -15.81
C PRO A 290 -15.22 -4.57 -14.95
N LEU A 291 -16.11 -5.43 -15.44
CA LEU A 291 -17.29 -5.88 -14.71
C LEU A 291 -16.90 -6.71 -13.48
N GLY A 292 -15.92 -7.60 -13.62
CA GLY A 292 -15.35 -8.38 -12.53
C GLY A 292 -14.71 -7.51 -11.46
N VAL A 293 -13.92 -6.50 -11.86
CA VAL A 293 -13.34 -5.53 -10.91
C VAL A 293 -14.44 -4.75 -10.19
N ALA A 294 -15.40 -4.19 -10.93
CA ALA A 294 -16.48 -3.39 -10.36
C ALA A 294 -17.36 -4.22 -9.40
N ALA A 295 -17.74 -5.45 -9.79
CA ALA A 295 -18.54 -6.33 -8.96
C ALA A 295 -17.77 -6.82 -7.73
N GLY A 296 -16.49 -7.16 -7.89
CA GLY A 296 -15.61 -7.54 -6.79
C GLY A 296 -15.42 -6.42 -5.76
N LEU A 297 -15.16 -5.19 -6.22
CA LEU A 297 -15.00 -4.03 -5.35
C LEU A 297 -16.31 -3.60 -4.68
N PHE A 298 -17.42 -3.55 -5.43
CA PHE A 298 -18.68 -3.06 -4.88
C PHE A 298 -19.39 -4.09 -4.01
N PHE A 299 -19.69 -5.27 -4.57
CA PHE A 299 -20.39 -6.32 -3.83
C PHE A 299 -19.44 -7.17 -2.99
N GLY A 300 -18.28 -7.51 -3.54
CA GLY A 300 -17.35 -8.42 -2.88
C GLY A 300 -16.78 -7.87 -1.59
N LYS A 301 -16.33 -6.61 -1.56
CA LYS A 301 -15.79 -5.99 -0.33
C LYS A 301 -16.84 -5.93 0.77
N GLN A 302 -18.06 -5.52 0.42
CA GLN A 302 -19.17 -5.44 1.38
C GLN A 302 -19.51 -6.82 1.93
N LEU A 303 -19.76 -7.80 1.06
CA LEU A 303 -20.11 -9.16 1.48
C LEU A 303 -18.97 -9.84 2.25
N GLY A 304 -17.73 -9.62 1.82
CA GLY A 304 -16.52 -10.16 2.44
C GLY A 304 -16.29 -9.62 3.84
N VAL A 305 -16.13 -8.30 3.97
CA VAL A 305 -15.83 -7.66 5.26
C VAL A 305 -16.97 -7.88 6.25
N PHE A 306 -18.21 -7.53 5.89
CA PHE A 306 -19.34 -7.66 6.81
C PHE A 306 -19.65 -9.13 7.12
N GLY A 307 -19.60 -10.01 6.12
CA GLY A 307 -19.90 -11.44 6.28
C GLY A 307 -18.90 -12.14 7.20
N PHE A 308 -17.59 -11.93 6.99
CA PHE A 308 -16.56 -12.56 7.81
C PHE A 308 -16.49 -11.96 9.22
N CYS A 309 -16.66 -10.64 9.37
CA CYS A 309 -16.79 -10.02 10.68
C CYS A 309 -17.97 -10.61 11.45
N TRP A 310 -19.16 -10.69 10.83
CA TRP A 310 -20.35 -11.28 11.47
C TRP A 310 -20.14 -12.75 11.85
N LEU A 311 -19.57 -13.55 10.94
CA LEU A 311 -19.30 -14.97 11.20
C LEU A 311 -18.30 -15.15 12.35
N SER A 312 -17.24 -14.35 12.39
CA SER A 312 -16.22 -14.42 13.44
C SER A 312 -16.78 -14.10 14.83
N VAL A 313 -17.70 -13.13 14.92
CA VAL A 313 -18.41 -12.79 16.16
C VAL A 313 -19.39 -13.90 16.53
N LYS A 314 -20.16 -14.43 15.57
CA LYS A 314 -21.16 -15.48 15.80
C LYS A 314 -20.54 -16.79 16.31
N VAL A 315 -19.36 -17.15 15.82
CA VAL A 315 -18.62 -18.36 16.24
C VAL A 315 -17.82 -18.12 17.53
N GLY A 316 -17.80 -16.89 18.05
CA GLY A 316 -17.10 -16.53 19.29
C GLY A 316 -15.59 -16.39 19.15
N LEU A 317 -15.08 -16.30 17.91
CA LEU A 317 -13.65 -16.06 17.63
C LEU A 317 -13.27 -14.59 17.86
N ALA A 318 -14.20 -13.67 17.64
CA ALA A 318 -14.01 -12.24 17.77
C ALA A 318 -15.05 -11.61 18.71
N LYS A 319 -14.73 -10.45 19.25
CA LYS A 319 -15.68 -9.59 19.98
C LYS A 319 -15.80 -8.25 19.26
N LEU A 320 -17.00 -7.67 19.27
CA LEU A 320 -17.18 -6.31 18.79
C LEU A 320 -16.36 -5.35 19.68
N PRO A 321 -15.67 -4.36 19.09
CA PRO A 321 -15.03 -3.31 19.87
C PRO A 321 -16.08 -2.48 20.61
N GLU A 322 -15.72 -1.99 21.79
CA GLU A 322 -16.54 -1.08 22.61
C GLU A 322 -16.67 0.31 21.97
#